data_AF-A0A7C4YCQ1-F1
#
_entry.id   AF-A0A7C4YCQ1-F1
#
_cell.length_a   1.000
_cell.length_b   1.000
_cell.length_c   1.000
_cell.angle_alpha   90.00
_cell.angle_beta   90.00
_cell.angle_gamma   90.00
#
_symmetry.space_group_name_H-M   'P 1'
#
loop_
_entity.id
_entity.type
_entity.pdbx_description
1 polymer ?
#
loop_
_entity_poly.entity_id
_entity_poly.type
_entity_poly.pdbx_seq_one_letter_code
_entity_poly.pdbx_strand_id
1 'polypeptide(L)'
;MATFVLSALLQSNYQAPVYLFVPPETLTGVAAVVASSIPRIHGQGLTIVMRDADVLRSDARITGFWSDSYGADLPDACYESPNAGYHSVFSRKSDHVQTLPYAEFAVAQLAEGRSLASFLKLCEQCRVKSAEELQDLFALELAPARLEFDRLLRLIDNPATLPRLRQSPAARQRCVDWVRSDLAKFAAELGGVLDRAGRVGLEKGELLSALDRLLEALRRH
;
A
#
# COMPACT_ATOMS: atom_id res chain seq x y z
N MET A 1 -8.74 -9.74 9.97
CA MET A 1 -9.91 -9.47 9.12
C MET A 1 -9.89 -8.07 8.49
N ALA A 2 -10.02 -6.95 9.22
CA ALA A 2 -10.12 -5.62 8.59
C ALA A 2 -8.94 -5.29 7.66
N THR A 3 -7.72 -5.71 8.03
CA THR A 3 -6.52 -5.63 7.18
C THR A 3 -6.69 -6.36 5.84
N PHE A 4 -7.28 -7.55 5.86
CA PHE A 4 -7.56 -8.33 4.65
C PHE A 4 -8.56 -7.60 3.76
N VAL A 5 -9.68 -7.12 4.34
CA VAL A 5 -10.72 -6.41 3.60
C VAL A 5 -10.15 -5.17 2.92
N LEU A 6 -9.40 -4.35 3.68
CA LEU A 6 -8.77 -3.15 3.14
C LEU A 6 -7.75 -3.49 2.04
N SER A 7 -6.95 -4.54 2.24
CA SER A 7 -5.99 -5.01 1.22
C SER A 7 -6.70 -5.49 -0.05
N ALA A 8 -7.78 -6.27 0.08
CA ALA A 8 -8.57 -6.77 -1.03
C ALA A 8 -9.21 -5.63 -1.83
N LEU A 9 -9.82 -4.66 -1.14
CA LEU A 9 -10.45 -3.51 -1.79
C LEU A 9 -9.45 -2.67 -2.58
N LEU A 10 -8.26 -2.43 -2.01
CA LEU A 10 -7.20 -1.66 -2.65
C LEU A 10 -6.59 -2.40 -3.86
N GLN A 11 -6.43 -3.71 -3.79
CA GLN A 11 -5.86 -4.53 -4.89
C GLN A 11 -6.88 -4.85 -6.00
N SER A 12 -8.16 -4.94 -5.67
CA SER A 12 -9.20 -5.17 -6.66
C SER A 12 -9.27 -3.97 -7.61
N ASN A 13 -9.30 -4.21 -8.92
CA ASN A 13 -9.53 -3.17 -9.94
C ASN A 13 -10.97 -2.62 -9.85
N TYR A 14 -11.28 -1.91 -8.77
CA TYR A 14 -12.50 -1.17 -8.44
C TYR A 14 -13.84 -1.93 -8.48
N GLN A 15 -13.89 -3.20 -8.92
CA GLN A 15 -15.16 -3.90 -9.19
C GLN A 15 -15.30 -5.30 -8.57
N ALA A 16 -14.21 -5.96 -8.19
CA ALA A 16 -14.33 -7.30 -7.58
C ALA A 16 -14.93 -7.28 -6.16
N PRO A 17 -16.00 -8.05 -5.87
CA PRO A 17 -16.63 -8.13 -4.56
C PRO A 17 -15.75 -8.76 -3.47
N VAL A 18 -16.00 -8.35 -2.23
CA VAL A 18 -15.44 -8.95 -1.01
C VAL A 18 -16.55 -9.63 -0.21
N TYR A 19 -16.40 -10.91 0.08
CA TYR A 19 -17.36 -11.73 0.82
C TYR A 19 -16.83 -12.08 2.21
N LEU A 20 -17.63 -11.86 3.24
CA LEU A 20 -17.22 -12.03 4.64
C LEU A 20 -18.18 -12.96 5.38
N PHE A 21 -17.67 -14.06 5.92
CA PHE A 21 -18.40 -14.85 6.93
C PHE A 21 -18.11 -14.28 8.31
N VAL A 22 -18.98 -13.39 8.79
CA VAL A 22 -18.79 -12.58 9.99
C VAL A 22 -20.11 -12.25 10.66
N PRO A 23 -20.16 -12.12 11.99
CA PRO A 23 -21.33 -11.57 12.67
C PRO A 23 -21.65 -10.12 12.22
N PRO A 24 -22.92 -9.66 12.28
CA PRO A 24 -23.30 -8.30 11.90
C PRO A 24 -22.52 -7.18 12.61
N GLU A 25 -22.24 -7.31 13.90
CA GLU A 25 -21.46 -6.36 14.68
C GLU A 25 -20.02 -6.25 14.19
N THR A 26 -19.45 -7.37 13.73
CA THR A 26 -18.11 -7.44 13.15
C THR A 26 -18.07 -6.75 11.79
N LEU A 27 -19.11 -6.94 10.97
CA LEU A 27 -19.25 -6.25 9.67
C LEU A 27 -19.31 -4.72 9.85
N THR A 28 -20.02 -4.25 10.88
CA THR A 28 -20.13 -2.82 11.18
C THR A 28 -18.76 -2.22 11.53
N GLY A 29 -17.95 -2.93 12.32
CA GLY A 29 -16.57 -2.52 12.62
C GLY A 29 -15.69 -2.45 11.36
N VAL A 30 -15.82 -3.41 10.45
CA VAL A 30 -15.14 -3.39 9.14
C VAL A 30 -15.56 -2.17 8.34
N ALA A 31 -16.87 -1.88 8.25
CA ALA A 31 -17.39 -0.73 7.53
C ALA A 31 -16.79 0.58 8.05
N ALA A 32 -16.71 0.74 9.37
CA ALA A 32 -16.11 1.92 9.99
C ALA A 32 -14.61 2.07 9.65
N VAL A 33 -13.84 0.97 9.70
CA VAL A 33 -12.42 0.97 9.33
C VAL A 33 -12.24 1.34 7.86
N VAL A 34 -13.01 0.71 6.97
CA VAL A 34 -12.94 0.92 5.52
C VAL A 34 -13.27 2.38 5.18
N ALA A 35 -14.38 2.91 5.72
CA ALA A 35 -14.79 4.29 5.50
C ALA A 35 -13.75 5.32 5.98
N SER A 36 -12.99 4.97 7.03
CA SER A 36 -11.98 5.85 7.63
C SER A 36 -10.57 5.68 7.05
N SER A 37 -10.36 4.71 6.15
CA SER A 37 -9.02 4.33 5.65
C SER A 37 -8.88 4.36 4.14
N ILE A 38 -9.97 4.38 3.37
CA ILE A 38 -9.87 4.34 1.91
C ILE A 38 -9.79 5.76 1.34
N PRO A 39 -8.78 6.10 0.50
CA PRO A 39 -8.77 7.37 -0.20
C PRO A 39 -10.02 7.50 -1.09
N ARG A 40 -10.62 8.68 -1.15
CA ARG A 40 -11.97 8.90 -1.71
C ARG A 40 -12.19 8.31 -3.11
N ILE A 41 -11.17 8.36 -3.98
CA ILE A 41 -11.25 7.80 -5.34
C ILE A 41 -11.45 6.28 -5.35
N HIS A 42 -10.88 5.58 -4.37
CA HIS A 42 -11.03 4.13 -4.18
C HIS A 42 -12.32 3.75 -3.45
N GLY A 43 -12.97 4.71 -2.79
CA GLY A 43 -14.23 4.51 -2.06
C GLY A 43 -15.50 4.73 -2.90
N GLN A 44 -15.37 5.16 -4.17
CA GLN A 44 -16.54 5.38 -5.02
C GLN A 44 -17.27 4.06 -5.30
N GLY A 45 -18.59 4.05 -5.10
CA GLY A 45 -19.41 2.85 -5.29
C GLY A 45 -19.26 1.79 -4.19
N LEU A 46 -18.61 2.11 -3.06
CA LEU A 46 -18.53 1.20 -1.92
C LEU A 46 -19.92 1.00 -1.30
N THR A 47 -20.46 -0.20 -1.47
CA THR A 47 -21.70 -0.67 -0.87
C THR A 47 -21.39 -1.84 0.05
N ILE A 48 -21.97 -1.81 1.25
CA ILE A 48 -21.78 -2.85 2.26
C ILE A 48 -23.16 -3.36 2.65
N VAL A 49 -23.39 -4.66 2.53
CA VAL A 49 -24.67 -5.30 2.87
C VAL A 49 -24.44 -6.54 3.70
N MET A 50 -25.43 -6.87 4.52
CA MET A 50 -25.55 -8.17 5.17
C MET A 50 -26.63 -8.97 4.43
N ARG A 51 -26.41 -10.25 4.12
CA ARG A 51 -27.40 -11.11 3.47
C ARG A 51 -27.51 -12.44 4.20
N ASP A 52 -28.74 -12.95 4.28
CA ASP A 52 -29.05 -14.25 4.90
C ASP A 52 -28.99 -15.41 3.90
N ALA A 53 -29.01 -15.15 2.57
CA ALA A 53 -28.89 -16.15 1.51
C ALA A 53 -28.35 -15.55 0.19
N ASP A 54 -27.77 -16.41 -0.66
CA ASP A 54 -27.25 -16.11 -2.00
C ASP A 54 -26.25 -14.94 -2.09
N VAL A 55 -25.15 -15.02 -1.32
CA VAL A 55 -24.10 -13.99 -1.31
C VAL A 55 -23.57 -13.62 -2.71
N LEU A 56 -23.44 -14.61 -3.60
CA LEU A 56 -22.94 -14.43 -4.97
C LEU A 56 -23.88 -13.61 -5.87
N ARG A 57 -25.15 -13.44 -5.49
CA ARG A 57 -26.12 -12.59 -6.22
C ARG A 57 -26.13 -11.14 -5.73
N SER A 58 -25.19 -10.77 -4.87
CA SER A 58 -25.07 -9.42 -4.34
C SER A 58 -24.24 -8.55 -5.27
N ASP A 59 -24.80 -7.40 -5.67
CA ASP A 59 -24.06 -6.36 -6.40
C ASP A 59 -23.23 -5.48 -5.46
N ALA A 60 -23.21 -5.79 -4.15
CA ALA A 60 -22.49 -5.00 -3.18
C ALA A 60 -20.97 -5.25 -3.24
N ARG A 61 -20.17 -4.20 -3.02
CA ARG A 61 -18.71 -4.31 -2.97
C ARG A 61 -18.24 -5.14 -1.77
N ILE A 62 -18.95 -5.07 -0.65
CA ILE A 62 -18.74 -5.94 0.52
C ILE A 62 -20.06 -6.60 0.88
N THR A 63 -20.08 -7.92 0.92
CA THR A 63 -21.24 -8.71 1.34
C THR A 63 -20.88 -9.55 2.55
N GLY A 64 -21.50 -9.26 3.69
CA GLY A 64 -21.43 -10.08 4.88
C GLY A 64 -22.49 -11.19 4.85
N PHE A 65 -22.14 -12.33 5.43
CA PHE A 65 -23.01 -13.47 5.67
C PHE A 65 -22.71 -14.02 7.06
N TRP A 66 -23.75 -14.43 7.78
CA TRP A 66 -23.63 -15.07 9.07
C TRP A 66 -24.62 -16.21 9.17
N SER A 67 -24.18 -17.31 9.76
CA SER A 67 -25.05 -18.43 10.11
C SER A 67 -24.60 -18.98 11.45
N ASP A 68 -25.56 -19.25 12.34
CA ASP A 68 -25.32 -19.95 13.60
C ASP A 68 -25.14 -21.48 13.38
N SER A 69 -25.23 -21.94 12.13
CA SER A 69 -25.06 -23.35 11.78
C SER A 69 -23.58 -23.75 11.85
N TYR A 70 -23.31 -24.81 12.61
CA TYR A 70 -21.95 -25.35 12.73
C TYR A 70 -21.45 -25.84 11.36
N GLY A 71 -20.28 -25.36 10.94
CA GLY A 71 -19.66 -25.73 9.66
C GLY A 71 -20.21 -25.00 8.44
N ALA A 72 -21.09 -24.01 8.60
CA ALA A 72 -21.43 -23.11 7.51
C ALA A 72 -20.18 -22.36 7.04
N ASP A 73 -20.05 -22.21 5.72
CA ASP A 73 -18.94 -21.51 5.06
C ASP A 73 -19.52 -20.70 3.88
N LEU A 74 -18.73 -19.78 3.33
CA LEU A 74 -19.03 -19.15 2.05
C LEU A 74 -18.87 -20.19 0.92
N PRO A 75 -19.62 -20.05 -0.19
CA PRO A 75 -19.35 -20.81 -1.41
C PRO A 75 -17.89 -20.66 -1.87
N ASP A 76 -17.28 -21.71 -2.40
CA ASP A 76 -15.87 -21.70 -2.83
C ASP A 76 -15.55 -20.57 -3.83
N ALA A 77 -16.49 -20.27 -4.74
CA ALA A 77 -16.37 -19.17 -5.70
C ALA A 77 -16.20 -17.77 -5.06
N CYS A 78 -16.53 -17.62 -3.77
CA CYS A 78 -16.26 -16.39 -3.02
C CYS A 78 -14.77 -16.21 -2.72
N TYR A 79 -13.99 -17.30 -2.70
CA TYR A 79 -12.55 -17.29 -2.41
C TYR A 79 -11.68 -17.20 -3.67
N GLU A 80 -12.24 -17.44 -4.84
CA GLU A 80 -11.55 -17.47 -6.13
C GLU A 80 -11.43 -16.09 -6.76
N SER A 81 -10.32 -15.83 -7.47
CA SER A 81 -10.12 -14.60 -8.23
C SER A 81 -11.20 -14.46 -9.32
N PRO A 82 -11.81 -13.27 -9.50
CA PRO A 82 -11.41 -11.98 -8.94
C PRO A 82 -11.96 -11.67 -7.54
N ASN A 83 -12.85 -12.50 -6.98
CA ASN A 83 -13.51 -12.27 -5.70
C ASN A 83 -12.55 -12.46 -4.52
N ALA A 84 -12.84 -11.83 -3.39
CA ALA A 84 -12.08 -12.04 -2.16
C ALA A 84 -12.97 -12.53 -1.02
N GLY A 85 -12.70 -13.71 -0.49
CA GLY A 85 -13.44 -14.34 0.59
C GLY A 85 -12.66 -14.32 1.91
N TYR A 86 -13.34 -14.10 3.03
CA TYR A 86 -12.77 -14.25 4.37
C TYR A 86 -13.76 -14.90 5.32
N HIS A 87 -13.32 -15.92 6.04
CA HIS A 87 -14.06 -16.59 7.08
C HIS A 87 -13.50 -16.26 8.47
N SER A 88 -14.31 -15.67 9.35
CA SER A 88 -13.83 -15.28 10.69
C SER A 88 -13.54 -16.46 11.61
N VAL A 89 -14.39 -17.50 11.61
CA VAL A 89 -14.24 -18.66 12.51
C VAL A 89 -13.06 -19.56 12.12
N PHE A 90 -13.01 -20.03 10.87
CA PHE A 90 -11.95 -20.93 10.39
C PHE A 90 -10.69 -20.21 9.92
N SER A 91 -10.68 -18.87 9.90
CA SER A 91 -9.59 -18.06 9.33
C SER A 91 -9.23 -18.39 7.88
N ARG A 92 -10.12 -19.09 7.15
CA ARG A 92 -10.02 -19.35 5.71
C ARG A 92 -10.13 -18.02 4.97
N LYS A 93 -9.25 -17.77 4.02
CA LYS A 93 -9.25 -16.54 3.22
C LYS A 93 -8.73 -16.80 1.81
N SER A 94 -9.05 -15.93 0.88
CA SER A 94 -8.48 -15.97 -0.47
C SER A 94 -6.97 -15.84 -0.46
N ASP A 95 -6.26 -16.81 -1.06
CA ASP A 95 -4.80 -16.84 -1.08
C ASP A 95 -4.17 -15.80 -2.01
N HIS A 96 -4.93 -15.33 -3.00
CA HIS A 96 -4.46 -14.33 -3.97
C HIS A 96 -4.48 -12.89 -3.43
N VAL A 97 -5.07 -12.65 -2.25
CA VAL A 97 -5.07 -11.33 -1.61
C VAL A 97 -3.81 -11.19 -0.76
N GLN A 98 -2.88 -10.37 -1.21
CA GLN A 98 -1.68 -10.07 -0.44
C GLN A 98 -1.98 -9.03 0.64
N THR A 99 -1.37 -9.14 1.81
CA THR A 99 -1.51 -8.09 2.82
C THR A 99 -0.70 -6.87 2.40
N LEU A 100 -1.35 -5.70 2.35
CA LEU A 100 -0.66 -4.45 2.04
C LEU A 100 -0.14 -3.78 3.33
N PRO A 101 1.12 -3.30 3.36
CA PRO A 101 1.67 -2.57 4.51
C PRO A 101 0.81 -1.39 4.98
N TYR A 102 0.28 -0.60 4.05
CA TYR A 102 -0.65 0.48 4.40
C TYR A 102 -1.89 -0.04 5.15
N ALA A 103 -2.44 -1.20 4.76
CA ALA A 103 -3.65 -1.72 5.36
C ALA A 103 -3.41 -2.14 6.82
N GLU A 104 -2.25 -2.74 7.11
CA GLU A 104 -1.82 -3.06 8.48
C GLU A 104 -1.68 -1.79 9.31
N PHE A 105 -0.98 -0.78 8.77
CA PHE A 105 -0.80 0.50 9.42
C PHE A 105 -2.14 1.19 9.72
N ALA A 106 -3.02 1.29 8.73
CA ALA A 106 -4.32 1.96 8.86
C ALA A 106 -5.18 1.31 9.95
N VAL A 107 -5.26 -0.01 9.96
CA VAL A 107 -6.00 -0.76 10.98
C VAL A 107 -5.39 -0.55 12.37
N ALA A 108 -4.06 -0.59 12.50
CA ALA A 108 -3.39 -0.35 13.77
C ALA A 108 -3.63 1.07 14.30
N GLN A 109 -3.51 2.10 13.45
CA GLN A 109 -3.77 3.49 13.85
C GLN A 109 -5.22 3.68 14.32
N LEU A 110 -6.19 3.12 13.61
CA LEU A 110 -7.61 3.24 13.98
C LEU A 110 -7.94 2.45 15.26
N ALA A 111 -7.31 1.29 15.47
CA ALA A 111 -7.46 0.54 16.72
C ALA A 111 -6.93 1.32 17.93
N GLU A 112 -5.92 2.16 17.74
CA GLU A 112 -5.39 3.08 18.75
C GLU A 112 -6.17 4.42 18.83
N GLY A 113 -7.28 4.57 18.11
CA GLY A 113 -8.10 5.79 18.09
C GLY A 113 -7.43 6.98 17.38
N ARG A 114 -6.40 6.73 16.57
CA ARG A 114 -5.68 7.77 15.81
C ARG A 114 -6.34 8.02 14.46
N SER A 115 -6.29 9.27 14.00
CA SER A 115 -6.89 9.67 12.73
C SER A 115 -5.93 9.50 11.54
N LEU A 116 -6.46 9.01 10.42
CA LEU A 116 -5.77 8.93 9.13
C LEU A 116 -6.03 10.17 8.24
N ALA A 117 -6.82 11.14 8.69
CA ALA A 117 -7.33 12.24 7.85
C ALA A 117 -6.23 13.05 7.17
N SER A 118 -5.12 13.32 7.86
CA SER A 118 -3.99 14.07 7.29
C SER A 118 -3.33 13.31 6.12
N PHE A 119 -3.18 11.99 6.26
CA PHE A 119 -2.60 11.15 5.21
C PHE A 119 -3.57 10.96 4.05
N LEU A 120 -4.86 10.77 4.32
CA LEU A 120 -5.88 10.67 3.27
C LEU A 120 -5.99 11.97 2.46
N LYS A 121 -5.94 13.13 3.14
CA LYS A 121 -5.87 14.44 2.47
C LYS A 121 -4.62 14.57 1.59
N LEU A 122 -3.50 14.01 2.03
CA LEU A 122 -2.28 13.98 1.22
C LEU A 122 -2.47 13.11 -0.03
N CYS A 123 -3.08 11.93 0.09
CA CYS A 123 -3.41 11.08 -1.05
C CYS A 123 -4.27 11.81 -2.09
N GLU A 124 -5.26 12.59 -1.64
CA GLU A 124 -6.11 13.42 -2.51
C GLU A 124 -5.31 14.52 -3.23
N GLN A 125 -4.41 15.21 -2.51
CA GLN A 125 -3.55 16.25 -3.09
C GLN A 125 -2.57 15.68 -4.12
N CYS A 126 -1.99 14.51 -3.82
CA CYS A 126 -1.10 13.78 -4.72
C CYS A 126 -1.85 13.07 -5.86
N ARG A 127 -3.20 13.13 -5.86
CA ARG A 127 -4.07 12.48 -6.83
C ARG A 127 -3.71 10.99 -7.02
N VAL A 128 -3.53 10.28 -5.92
CA VAL A 128 -3.26 8.82 -5.92
C VAL A 128 -4.41 8.11 -6.65
N LYS A 129 -4.09 7.27 -7.64
CA LYS A 129 -5.05 6.54 -8.50
C LYS A 129 -4.93 5.03 -8.41
N SER A 130 -3.92 4.50 -7.73
CA SER A 130 -3.70 3.06 -7.63
C SER A 130 -3.23 2.69 -6.24
N ALA A 131 -3.42 1.42 -5.87
CA ALA A 131 -2.86 0.90 -4.63
C ALA A 131 -1.32 0.94 -4.62
N GLU A 132 -0.68 0.82 -5.79
CA GLU A 132 0.78 0.96 -5.92
C GLU A 132 1.22 2.37 -5.48
N GLU A 133 0.59 3.40 -6.04
CA GLU A 133 0.86 4.80 -5.70
C GLU A 133 0.56 5.11 -4.22
N LEU A 134 -0.48 4.48 -3.65
CA LEU A 134 -0.80 4.59 -2.23
C LEU A 134 0.30 3.99 -1.34
N GLN A 135 0.80 2.79 -1.68
CA GLN A 135 1.91 2.17 -0.94
C GLN A 135 3.18 3.03 -1.04
N ASP A 136 3.44 3.57 -2.22
CA ASP A 136 4.61 4.41 -2.49
C ASP A 136 4.58 5.69 -1.65
N LEU A 137 3.45 6.39 -1.64
CA LEU A 137 3.25 7.58 -0.81
C LEU A 137 3.30 7.25 0.69
N PHE A 138 2.72 6.11 1.10
CA PHE A 138 2.77 5.65 2.48
C PHE A 138 4.21 5.37 2.94
N ALA A 139 5.00 4.66 2.13
CA ALA A 139 6.40 4.38 2.42
C ALA A 139 7.21 5.67 2.55
N LEU A 140 6.97 6.63 1.64
CA LEU A 140 7.65 7.91 1.66
C LEU A 140 7.35 8.75 2.90
N GLU A 141 6.10 8.75 3.39
CA GLU A 141 5.66 9.70 4.41
C GLU A 141 5.60 9.11 5.82
N LEU A 142 5.22 7.84 5.96
CA LEU A 142 4.86 7.27 7.26
C LEU A 142 5.60 5.98 7.59
N ALA A 143 6.05 5.22 6.59
CA ALA A 143 6.77 3.98 6.84
C ALA A 143 8.30 4.17 6.82
N PRO A 144 9.05 3.33 7.55
CA PRO A 144 10.50 3.20 7.38
C PRO A 144 10.88 2.27 6.22
N ALA A 145 9.90 1.57 5.62
CA ALA A 145 10.14 0.63 4.53
C ALA A 145 10.74 1.36 3.34
N ARG A 146 11.90 0.88 2.88
CA ARG A 146 12.63 1.43 1.76
C ARG A 146 11.84 1.23 0.46
N LEU A 147 11.80 2.27 -0.36
CA LEU A 147 11.36 2.16 -1.75
C LEU A 147 12.50 1.73 -2.66
N GLU A 148 12.17 0.86 -3.62
CA GLU A 148 13.05 0.56 -4.74
C GLU A 148 13.33 1.83 -5.55
N PHE A 149 14.55 1.95 -6.08
CA PHE A 149 15.03 3.17 -6.74
C PHE A 149 14.10 3.64 -7.87
N ASP A 150 13.62 2.73 -8.72
CA ASP A 150 12.70 3.06 -9.83
C ASP A 150 11.34 3.57 -9.34
N ARG A 151 10.86 3.11 -8.18
CA ARG A 151 9.60 3.60 -7.57
C ARG A 151 9.80 4.99 -6.97
N LEU A 152 10.95 5.19 -6.34
CA LEU A 152 11.34 6.50 -5.83
C LEU A 152 11.47 7.54 -6.94
N LEU A 153 12.08 7.19 -8.08
CA LEU A 153 12.13 8.08 -9.26
C LEU A 153 10.74 8.43 -9.76
N ARG A 154 9.85 7.44 -9.95
CA ARG A 154 8.45 7.67 -10.36
C ARG A 154 7.70 8.61 -9.41
N LEU A 155 7.94 8.49 -8.10
CA LEU A 155 7.35 9.38 -7.10
C LEU A 155 7.91 10.80 -7.19
N ILE A 156 9.21 10.97 -7.38
CA ILE A 156 9.85 12.29 -7.51
C ILE A 156 9.38 12.98 -8.79
N ASP A 157 9.27 12.23 -9.89
CA ASP A 157 8.80 12.73 -11.17
C ASP A 157 7.30 13.07 -11.16
N ASN A 158 6.55 12.63 -10.15
CA ASN A 158 5.17 13.03 -9.98
C ASN A 158 5.10 14.50 -9.52
N PRO A 159 4.57 15.42 -10.36
CA PRO A 159 4.51 16.85 -10.05
C PRO A 159 3.66 17.18 -8.84
N ALA A 160 2.80 16.25 -8.38
CA ALA A 160 2.00 16.42 -7.17
C ALA A 160 2.78 16.05 -5.89
N THR A 161 3.79 15.19 -5.98
CA THR A 161 4.60 14.73 -4.84
C THR A 161 5.78 15.66 -4.56
N LEU A 162 6.37 16.25 -5.61
CA LEU A 162 7.57 17.09 -5.51
C LEU A 162 7.39 18.34 -4.62
N PRO A 163 6.28 19.11 -4.69
CA PRO A 163 6.02 20.21 -3.76
C PRO A 163 5.90 19.77 -2.30
N ARG A 164 5.54 18.50 -2.04
CA ARG A 164 5.42 17.95 -0.68
C ARG A 164 6.73 17.43 -0.12
N LEU A 165 7.55 16.77 -0.95
CA LEU A 165 8.96 16.51 -0.61
C LEU A 165 9.68 17.81 -0.21
N ARG A 166 9.33 18.94 -0.84
CA ARG A 166 9.88 20.23 -0.45
C ARG A 166 9.47 20.65 0.97
N GLN A 167 8.22 20.40 1.33
CA GLN A 167 7.59 20.83 2.58
C GLN A 167 7.78 19.84 3.73
N SER A 168 8.25 18.62 3.46
CA SER A 168 8.51 17.57 4.45
C SER A 168 10.02 17.28 4.53
N PRO A 169 10.76 17.96 5.43
CA PRO A 169 12.21 17.71 5.61
C PRO A 169 12.52 16.25 5.91
N ALA A 170 11.65 15.56 6.66
CA ALA A 170 11.82 14.16 7.00
C ALA A 170 11.64 13.22 5.79
N ALA A 171 10.64 13.46 4.93
CA ALA A 171 10.49 12.70 3.69
C ALA A 171 11.65 12.96 2.73
N ARG A 172 12.09 14.23 2.62
CA ARG A 172 13.26 14.60 1.81
C ARG A 172 14.53 13.89 2.30
N GLN A 173 14.77 13.88 3.60
CA GLN A 173 15.93 13.21 4.18
C GLN A 173 15.89 11.69 3.93
N ARG A 174 14.72 11.05 4.08
CA ARG A 174 14.55 9.63 3.71
C ARG A 174 14.87 9.35 2.24
N CYS A 175 14.38 10.17 1.32
CA CYS A 175 14.74 10.04 -0.10
C CYS A 175 16.25 10.11 -0.30
N VAL A 176 16.91 11.11 0.30
CA VAL A 176 18.36 11.27 0.21
C VAL A 176 19.09 10.04 0.77
N ASP A 177 18.64 9.50 1.89
CA ASP A 177 19.27 8.33 2.53
C ASP A 177 19.07 7.05 1.70
N TRP A 178 17.91 6.86 1.09
CA TRP A 178 17.66 5.74 0.18
C TRP A 178 18.51 5.83 -1.10
N VAL A 179 18.53 7.01 -1.74
CA VAL A 179 19.35 7.28 -2.92
C VAL A 179 20.83 7.03 -2.61
N ARG A 180 21.34 7.55 -1.47
CA ARG A 180 22.71 7.30 -1.01
C ARG A 180 23.00 5.81 -0.82
N SER A 181 22.08 5.06 -0.21
CA SER A 181 22.28 3.64 0.03
C SER A 181 22.29 2.81 -1.26
N ASP A 182 21.45 3.13 -2.26
CA ASP A 182 21.47 2.44 -3.56
C ASP A 182 22.75 2.73 -4.33
N LEU A 183 23.22 3.96 -4.24
CA LEU A 183 24.40 4.39 -4.96
C LEU A 183 25.67 3.85 -4.32
N ALA A 184 25.69 3.68 -2.99
CA ALA A 184 26.74 2.95 -2.29
C ALA A 184 26.79 1.46 -2.72
N LYS A 185 25.63 0.81 -2.89
CA LYS A 185 25.56 -0.56 -3.40
C LYS A 185 26.06 -0.65 -4.84
N PHE A 186 25.56 0.22 -5.72
CA PHE A 186 25.97 0.28 -7.12
C PHE A 186 27.48 0.52 -7.27
N ALA A 187 28.06 1.44 -6.49
CA ALA A 187 29.49 1.69 -6.47
C ALA A 187 30.31 0.49 -5.96
N ALA A 188 29.78 -0.27 -4.98
CA ALA A 188 30.42 -1.48 -4.47
C ALA A 188 30.40 -2.61 -5.52
N GLU A 189 29.28 -2.79 -6.22
CA GLU A 189 29.13 -3.77 -7.30
C GLU A 189 30.03 -3.44 -8.49
N LEU A 190 30.06 -2.18 -8.93
CA LEU A 190 30.96 -1.70 -9.97
C LEU A 190 32.43 -1.84 -9.56
N GLY A 191 32.78 -1.49 -8.32
CA GLY A 191 34.13 -1.69 -7.79
C GLY A 191 34.56 -3.15 -7.88
N GLY A 192 33.69 -4.08 -7.45
CA GLY A 192 33.95 -5.52 -7.56
C GLY A 192 34.01 -6.03 -9.00
N VAL A 193 33.30 -5.40 -9.95
CA VAL A 193 33.40 -5.74 -11.39
C VAL A 193 34.68 -5.18 -12.01
N LEU A 194 35.07 -3.95 -11.68
CA LEU A 194 36.28 -3.28 -12.18
C LEU A 194 37.56 -3.93 -11.62
N ASP A 195 37.55 -4.30 -10.34
CA ASP A 195 38.63 -5.08 -9.70
C ASP A 195 38.78 -6.45 -10.38
N ARG A 196 37.67 -7.14 -10.67
CA ARG A 196 37.68 -8.42 -11.42
C ARG A 196 38.11 -8.25 -12.88
N ALA A 197 37.88 -7.10 -13.48
CA ALA A 197 38.26 -6.78 -14.86
C ALA A 197 39.68 -6.20 -14.99
N GLY A 198 40.41 -6.03 -13.88
CA GLY A 198 41.77 -5.46 -13.87
C GLY A 198 41.84 -3.99 -14.33
N ARG A 199 40.72 -3.27 -14.35
CA ARG A 199 40.62 -1.87 -14.79
C ARG A 199 40.54 -0.94 -13.57
N VAL A 200 41.68 -0.74 -12.92
CA VAL A 200 41.84 0.32 -11.91
C VAL A 200 42.04 1.63 -12.65
N GLY A 201 41.02 2.49 -12.72
CA GLY A 201 41.21 3.80 -13.38
C GLY A 201 40.01 4.70 -13.60
N LEU A 202 38.77 4.23 -13.41
CA LEU A 202 37.67 5.16 -13.13
C LEU A 202 37.60 5.31 -11.63
N GLU A 203 38.26 6.35 -11.13
CA GLU A 203 38.42 6.57 -9.70
C GLU A 203 37.03 6.64 -9.06
N LYS A 204 36.79 5.75 -8.10
CA LYS A 204 35.65 5.74 -7.19
C LYS A 204 35.25 7.16 -6.71
N GLY A 205 36.21 8.08 -6.62
CA GLY A 205 36.02 9.50 -6.31
C GLY A 205 35.22 10.30 -7.34
N GLU A 206 35.37 10.05 -8.65
CA GLU A 206 34.61 10.78 -9.69
C GLU A 206 33.14 10.36 -9.72
N LEU A 207 32.88 9.07 -9.52
CA LEU A 207 31.53 8.51 -9.42
C LEU A 207 30.82 9.05 -8.17
N LEU A 208 31.51 9.05 -7.02
CA LEU A 208 30.99 9.66 -5.78
C LEU A 208 30.81 11.18 -5.92
N SER A 209 31.67 11.88 -6.66
CA SER A 209 31.54 13.32 -6.91
C SER A 209 30.37 13.68 -7.84
N ALA A 210 30.10 12.87 -8.87
CA ALA A 210 28.92 13.02 -9.72
C ALA A 210 27.64 12.76 -8.91
N LEU A 211 27.71 11.79 -8.00
CA LEU A 211 26.64 11.43 -7.07
C LEU A 211 26.31 12.51 -6.07
N ASP A 212 27.33 13.08 -5.43
CA ASP A 212 27.16 14.21 -4.52
C ASP A 212 26.59 15.42 -5.25
N ARG A 213 26.97 15.67 -6.51
CA ARG A 213 26.37 16.73 -7.34
C ARG A 213 24.89 16.50 -7.65
N LEU A 214 24.49 15.25 -7.88
CA LEU A 214 23.10 14.88 -8.15
C LEU A 214 22.25 14.99 -6.87
N LEU A 215 22.79 14.59 -5.73
CA LEU A 215 22.19 14.79 -4.41
C LEU A 215 22.11 16.28 -4.01
N GLU A 216 23.13 17.06 -4.32
CA GLU A 216 23.17 18.51 -4.12
C GLU A 216 22.10 19.23 -4.97
N ALA A 217 21.92 18.80 -6.22
CA ALA A 217 20.85 19.30 -7.09
C ALA A 217 19.45 18.97 -6.54
N LEU A 218 19.25 17.76 -6.03
CA LEU A 218 18.00 17.36 -5.36
C LEU A 218 17.75 18.13 -4.05
N ARG A 219 18.80 18.62 -3.37
CA ARG A 219 18.68 19.46 -2.16
C ARG A 219 18.31 20.91 -2.46
N ARG A 220 18.76 21.46 -3.59
CA ARG A 220 18.52 22.85 -4.00
C ARG A 220 17.15 23.07 -4.63
N HIS A 221 16.50 22.00 -5.05
CA HIS A 221 15.15 21.99 -5.57
C HIS A 221 14.17 21.34 -4.59
#